data_AF-A0A5E6TJH3-F1
#
_entry.id   AF-A0A5E6TJH3-F1
#
_cell.length_a   1.000
_cell.length_b   1.000
_cell.length_c   1.000
_cell.angle_alpha   90.00
_cell.angle_beta   90.00
_cell.angle_gamma   90.00
#
_symmetry.space_group_name_H-M   'P 1'
#
loop_
_entity.id
_entity.type
_entity.pdbx_description
1 polymer ?
#
loop_
_entity_poly.entity_id
_entity_poly.type
_entity_poly.pdbx_seq_one_letter_code
_entity_poly.pdbx_strand_id
1 'polypeptide(L)' 'MPSSKGVSRLICVLWSRRRLRVLSEEEARLVEHFRALSEADRVAMRYLTCAFKEMYRF' A
#
# COMPACT_ATOMS: atom_id res chain seq x y z
N MET A 1 19.39 14.45 -10.25
CA MET A 1 18.11 13.69 -10.21
C MET A 1 18.16 12.75 -9.01
N PRO A 2 17.42 13.00 -7.92
CA PRO A 2 17.49 12.15 -6.74
C PRO A 2 16.79 10.83 -7.01
N SER A 3 17.52 9.74 -6.75
CA SER A 3 17.16 8.36 -7.03
C SER A 3 15.96 7.90 -6.18
N SER A 4 14.86 7.57 -6.86
CA SER A 4 13.55 7.13 -6.33
C SER A 4 13.57 5.85 -5.44
N LYS A 5 14.73 5.23 -5.26
CA LYS A 5 14.87 3.92 -4.60
C LYS A 5 14.67 3.96 -3.07
N GLY A 6 14.68 5.14 -2.45
CA GLY A 6 14.57 5.31 -1.00
C GLY A 6 13.14 5.25 -0.44
N VAL A 7 12.14 5.70 -1.20
CA VAL A 7 10.77 5.93 -0.68
C VAL A 7 10.00 4.61 -0.55
N SER A 8 10.21 3.67 -1.49
CA SER A 8 9.55 2.37 -1.48
C SER A 8 9.90 1.49 -0.26
N ARG A 9 11.11 1.66 0.29
CA ARG A 9 11.55 0.88 1.45
C ARG A 9 10.88 1.35 2.75
N LEU A 10 10.63 2.65 2.88
CA LEU A 10 9.97 3.24 4.06
C LEU A 10 8.48 2.86 4.14
N ILE A 11 7.79 2.72 3.02
CA ILE A 11 6.37 2.37 2.99
C ILE A 11 6.15 0.89 3.37
N CYS A 12 7.03 0.00 2.91
CA CYS A 12 7.02 -1.39 3.38
C CYS A 12 7.26 -1.45 4.90
N VAL A 13 8.24 -0.71 5.43
CA VAL A 13 8.55 -0.73 6.87
C VAL A 13 7.41 -0.16 7.70
N LEU A 14 6.74 0.93 7.26
CA LEU A 14 5.63 1.52 8.01
C LEU A 14 4.38 0.61 8.05
N TRP A 15 4.11 -0.16 6.99
CA TRP A 15 3.04 -1.16 6.97
C TRP A 15 3.41 -2.46 7.70
N SER A 16 4.66 -2.92 7.57
CA SER A 16 5.15 -4.12 8.28
C SER A 16 5.16 -3.91 9.80
N ARG A 17 5.48 -2.71 10.29
CA ARG A 17 5.54 -2.44 11.75
C ARG A 17 4.18 -2.47 12.45
N ARG A 18 3.05 -2.44 11.70
CA ARG A 18 1.69 -2.55 12.26
C ARG A 18 1.05 -3.94 12.14
N ARG A 19 1.68 -4.92 11.47
CA ARG A 19 1.02 -6.20 11.14
C ARG A 19 1.82 -7.44 11.55
N LEU A 20 1.89 -7.69 12.87
CA LEU A 20 2.03 -9.05 13.41
C LEU A 20 0.65 -9.68 13.66
N ARG A 21 -0.36 -9.32 12.85
CA ARG A 21 -1.63 -10.04 12.79
C ARG A 21 -1.60 -10.96 11.58
N VAL A 22 -2.01 -12.22 11.79
CA VAL A 22 -2.27 -13.17 10.71
C VAL A 22 -3.36 -12.55 9.83
N LEU A 23 -3.06 -12.39 8.54
CA LEU A 23 -4.02 -11.90 7.56
C LEU A 23 -5.11 -12.95 7.36
N SER A 24 -6.35 -12.51 7.15
CA SER A 24 -7.38 -13.42 6.63
C SER A 24 -7.01 -13.87 5.21
N GLU A 25 -7.62 -14.95 4.73
CA GLU A 25 -7.38 -15.44 3.37
C GLU A 25 -7.69 -14.36 2.32
N GLU A 26 -8.78 -13.61 2.52
CA GLU A 26 -9.19 -12.52 1.63
C GLU A 26 -8.18 -11.38 1.64
N GLU A 27 -7.69 -11.00 2.82
CA GLU A 27 -6.65 -9.97 2.96
C GLU A 27 -5.34 -10.41 2.29
N ALA A 28 -4.97 -11.68 2.43
CA ALA A 28 -3.79 -12.25 1.79
C ALA A 28 -3.94 -12.22 0.25
N ARG A 29 -5.08 -12.67 -0.29
CA ARG A 29 -5.37 -12.60 -1.74
C ARG A 29 -5.34 -11.17 -2.27
N LEU A 30 -5.88 -10.21 -1.52
CA LEU A 30 -5.85 -8.80 -1.90
C LEU A 30 -4.40 -8.27 -1.97
N VAL A 31 -3.56 -8.65 -1.01
CA VAL A 31 -2.13 -8.27 -1.00
C VAL A 31 -1.40 -8.87 -2.20
N GLU A 32 -1.66 -10.14 -2.52
CA GLU A 32 -1.07 -10.78 -3.69
C GLU A 32 -1.50 -10.11 -4.99
N HIS A 33 -2.78 -9.75 -5.13
CA HIS A 33 -3.26 -9.02 -6.30
C HIS A 33 -2.60 -7.64 -6.42
N PHE A 34 -2.49 -6.90 -5.31
CA PHE A 34 -1.78 -5.62 -5.27
C PHE A 34 -0.30 -5.75 -5.66
N ARG A 35 0.36 -6.86 -5.29
CA ARG A 35 1.73 -7.19 -5.70
C ARG A 35 1.87 -7.59 -7.16
N ALA A 36 0.78 -7.94 -7.85
CA ALA A 36 0.77 -8.24 -9.28
C ALA A 36 0.52 -6.99 -10.14
N LEU A 37 -0.02 -5.90 -9.56
CA LEU A 37 -0.29 -4.65 -10.27
C LEU A 37 0.99 -3.96 -10.79
N SER A 38 0.84 -3.17 -11.86
CA SER A 38 1.91 -2.31 -12.36
C SER A 38 2.28 -1.22 -11.35
N GLU A 39 3.45 -0.61 -11.51
CA GLU A 39 3.86 0.50 -10.63
C GLU A 39 2.88 1.68 -10.71
N ALA A 40 2.40 2.01 -11.92
CA ALA A 40 1.44 3.08 -12.14
C ALA A 40 0.12 2.82 -11.38
N ASP A 41 -0.39 1.59 -11.47
CA ASP A 41 -1.64 1.22 -10.80
C ASP A 41 -1.50 1.25 -9.27
N ARG A 42 -0.34 0.81 -8.74
CA ARG A 42 -0.06 0.92 -7.30
C ARG A 42 0.00 2.36 -6.82
N VAL A 43 0.54 3.26 -7.64
CA VAL A 43 0.55 4.70 -7.37
C VAL A 43 -0.88 5.25 -7.37
N ALA A 44 -1.70 4.90 -8.36
CA ALA A 44 -3.11 5.28 -8.41
C ALA A 44 -3.89 4.80 -7.18
N MET A 45 -3.72 3.52 -6.79
CA MET A 45 -4.35 2.95 -5.60
C MET A 45 -3.97 3.68 -4.30
N ARG A 46 -2.73 4.18 -4.19
CA ARG A 46 -2.32 5.01 -3.04
C ARG A 46 -3.11 6.32 -3.01
N TYR A 47 -3.24 7.00 -4.15
CA TYR A 47 -4.03 8.22 -4.23
C TYR A 47 -5.51 7.96 -3.91
N LEU A 48 -6.10 6.88 -4.42
CA LEU A 48 -7.47 6.47 -4.07
C LEU A 48 -7.61 6.24 -2.57
N THR A 49 -6.70 5.49 -1.96
CA THR A 49 -6.74 5.20 -0.51
C THR A 49 -6.62 6.49 0.31
N CYS A 50 -5.78 7.43 -0.12
CA CYS A 50 -5.66 8.75 0.50
C CYS A 50 -6.96 9.55 0.39
N ALA A 51 -7.54 9.65 -0.81
CA ALA A 51 -8.79 10.37 -1.03
C ALA A 51 -9.95 9.77 -0.21
N PHE A 52 -10.09 8.44 -0.21
CA PHE A 52 -11.10 7.77 0.62
C PHE A 52 -10.90 8.07 2.11
N LYS A 53 -9.66 8.01 2.61
CA LYS A 53 -9.38 8.33 4.01
C LYS A 53 -9.76 9.77 4.37
N GLU A 54 -9.62 10.71 3.44
CA GLU A 54 -10.06 12.10 3.63
C GLU A 54 -11.58 12.20 3.62
N MET A 55 -12.27 11.49 2.72
CA MET A 55 -13.73 11.45 2.69
C MET A 55 -14.34 10.84 3.95
N TYR A 56 -13.79 9.74 4.47
CA TYR A 56 -14.27 9.08 5.70
C TYR A 56 -13.92 9.84 6.99
N ARG A 57 -13.16 10.93 6.92
CA ARG A 57 -12.91 11.81 8.09
C ARG A 57 -14.05 12.81 8.34
N PHE A 58 -14.95 12.97 7.39
CA PHE A 58 -16.19 13.75 7.50
C PHE A 58 -17.36 12.86 7.86
#